data_AF-A0A345YJI6-F1
#
_entry.id   AF-A0A345YJI6-F1
#
_cell.length_a   1.000
_cell.length_b   1.000
_cell.length_c   1.000
_cell.angle_alpha   90.00
_cell.angle_beta   90.00
_cell.angle_gamma   90.00
#
_symmetry.space_group_name_H-M   'P 1'
#
loop_
_entity.id
_entity.type
_entity.pdbx_description
1 polymer ?
#
loop_
_entity_poly.entity_id
_entity_poly.type
_entity_poly.pdbx_seq_one_letter_code
_entity_poly.pdbx_strand_id
1 'polypeptide(L)'
;MFFLPILVALIAFLLFPSVLLAGGLGTLTWLYLTFAGQSNTSRDVLIRRGKIAYRLLSVKLLTLNGDMNDDTYKVHGLLTPDEPETAELRNLLRNAAFTTGDGWKHWAREVRRVYKNEPTIILDRFEMLVVQLKASAAPVSDESQGRLVEIAKLWGIGPEKVREYLAKMEIQPSAAVAAW
;
A
#
# COMPACT_ATOMS: atom_id res chain seq x y z
N MET A 1 8.96 75.52 9.59
CA MET A 1 9.34 74.14 9.19
C MET A 1 9.11 73.18 10.35
N PHE A 2 7.86 72.86 10.72
CA PHE A 2 7.56 71.97 11.86
C PHE A 2 6.51 70.87 11.59
N PHE A 3 6.14 70.63 10.32
CA PHE A 3 5.09 69.65 9.97
C PHE A 3 5.60 68.30 9.47
N LEU A 4 6.88 68.18 9.10
CA LEU A 4 7.46 66.95 8.57
C LEU A 4 7.57 65.81 9.60
N PRO A 5 8.06 66.03 10.85
CA PRO A 5 8.23 64.92 11.79
C PRO A 5 6.89 64.39 12.33
N ILE A 6 5.87 65.25 12.44
CA ILE A 6 4.53 64.85 12.87
C ILE A 6 3.84 64.01 11.80
N LEU A 7 3.97 64.40 10.52
CA LEU A 7 3.42 63.64 9.39
C LEU A 7 4.06 62.24 9.27
N VAL A 8 5.38 62.14 9.47
CA VAL A 8 6.11 60.86 9.47
C VAL A 8 5.67 59.96 10.62
N ALA A 9 5.49 60.52 11.84
CA ALA A 9 4.99 59.77 12.98
C ALA A 9 3.55 59.27 12.78
N LEU A 10 2.69 60.08 12.14
CA LEU A 10 1.30 59.71 11.84
C LEU A 10 1.21 58.61 10.78
N ILE A 11 2.03 58.69 9.73
CA ILE A 11 2.13 57.64 8.70
C ILE A 11 2.71 56.35 9.31
N ALA A 12 3.76 56.45 10.14
CA ALA A 12 4.30 55.30 10.84
C ALA A 12 3.27 54.63 11.75
N PHE A 13 2.49 55.42 12.51
CA PHE A 13 1.45 54.92 13.40
C PHE A 13 0.25 54.31 12.65
N LEU A 14 -0.09 54.82 11.47
CA LEU A 14 -1.14 54.26 10.62
C LEU A 14 -0.71 52.98 9.89
N LEU A 15 0.57 52.87 9.52
CA LEU A 15 1.10 51.71 8.80
C LEU A 15 1.52 50.57 9.74
N PHE A 16 1.94 50.86 10.98
CA PHE A 16 2.40 49.85 11.94
C PHE A 16 1.39 48.71 12.21
N PRO A 17 0.08 49.00 12.40
CA PRO A 17 -0.94 47.96 12.58
C PRO A 17 -1.10 47.10 11.32
N SER A 18 -1.03 47.71 10.14
CA SER A 18 -1.15 46.99 8.87
C SER A 18 0.04 46.09 8.56
N VAL A 19 1.25 46.48 8.97
CA VAL A 19 2.46 45.64 8.85
C VAL A 19 2.42 44.46 9.82
N LEU A 20 1.96 44.68 11.05
CA LEU A 20 1.76 43.60 12.03
C LEU A 20 0.65 42.64 11.61
N LEU A 21 -0.47 43.16 11.09
CA LEU A 21 -1.56 42.35 10.55
C LEU A 21 -1.15 41.57 9.30
N ALA A 22 -0.41 42.18 8.38
CA ALA A 22 0.12 41.51 7.19
C ALA A 22 1.18 40.46 7.56
N GLY A 23 2.04 40.74 8.55
CA GLY A 23 2.98 39.76 9.10
C GLY A 23 2.28 38.60 9.80
N GLY A 24 1.20 38.87 10.54
CA GLY A 24 0.35 37.86 11.18
C GLY A 24 -0.41 37.00 10.16
N LEU A 25 -0.98 37.61 9.13
CA LEU A 25 -1.60 36.88 8.01
C LEU A 25 -0.58 36.09 7.21
N GLY A 26 0.61 36.64 6.95
CA GLY A 26 1.69 35.95 6.26
C GLY A 26 2.19 34.74 7.04
N THR A 27 2.36 34.86 8.36
CA THR A 27 2.73 33.73 9.22
C THR A 27 1.63 32.71 9.36
N LEU A 28 0.35 33.10 9.47
CA LEU A 28 -0.79 32.18 9.46
C LEU A 28 -0.95 31.47 8.12
N THR A 29 -0.73 32.16 7.00
CA THR A 29 -0.78 31.56 5.66
C THR A 29 0.41 30.63 5.45
N TRP A 30 1.60 31.00 5.91
CA TRP A 30 2.77 30.13 5.89
C TRP A 30 2.59 28.89 6.79
N LEU A 31 2.07 29.06 8.01
CA LEU A 31 1.67 27.96 8.90
C LEU A 31 0.62 27.07 8.24
N TYR A 32 -0.44 27.65 7.67
CA TYR A 32 -1.47 26.91 6.96
C TYR A 32 -0.90 26.16 5.75
N LEU A 33 -0.05 26.78 4.92
CA LEU A 33 0.58 26.09 3.79
C LEU A 33 1.58 25.00 4.23
N THR A 34 2.31 25.22 5.32
CA THR A 34 3.27 24.25 5.86
C THR A 34 2.57 23.05 6.50
N PHE A 35 1.44 23.26 7.18
CA PHE A 35 0.69 22.20 7.86
C PHE A 35 -0.38 21.56 6.97
N ALA A 36 -1.08 22.31 6.13
CA ALA A 36 -2.06 21.78 5.17
C ALA A 36 -1.37 21.17 3.94
N GLY A 37 -0.21 21.68 3.51
CA GLY A 37 0.58 21.13 2.41
C GLY A 37 1.38 19.87 2.77
N GLN A 38 1.50 19.54 4.06
CA GLN A 38 2.10 18.29 4.55
C GLN A 38 1.13 17.09 4.53
N SER A 39 -0.13 17.27 4.11
CA SER A 39 -1.14 16.21 4.11
C SER A 39 -0.91 15.08 3.11
N ASN A 40 0.11 15.16 2.23
CA ASN A 40 0.71 13.97 1.58
C ASN A 40 1.61 13.24 2.59
N THR A 41 1.00 12.96 3.72
CA THR A 41 1.58 12.58 5.01
C THR A 41 2.37 11.28 4.88
N SER A 42 3.35 11.06 5.77
CA SER A 42 4.11 9.80 5.91
C SER A 42 3.26 8.52 5.81
N ARG A 43 1.97 8.61 6.18
CA ARG A 43 0.96 7.58 6.00
C ARG A 43 0.74 7.17 4.54
N ASP A 44 0.67 8.10 3.59
CA ASP A 44 0.45 7.79 2.17
C ASP A 44 1.65 7.07 1.58
N VAL A 45 2.86 7.48 1.96
CA VAL A 45 4.11 6.78 1.61
C VAL A 45 4.13 5.36 2.18
N LEU A 46 3.69 5.19 3.43
CA LEU A 46 3.60 3.89 4.10
C LEU A 46 2.57 2.99 3.40
N ILE A 47 1.38 3.52 3.09
CA ILE A 47 0.33 2.80 2.38
C ILE A 47 0.82 2.39 0.99
N ARG A 48 1.48 3.30 0.25
CA ARG A 48 2.08 3.01 -1.05
C ARG A 48 3.10 1.87 -0.97
N ARG A 49 3.97 1.88 0.05
CA ARG A 49 4.89 0.76 0.31
C ARG A 49 4.16 -0.55 0.59
N GLY A 50 3.07 -0.52 1.36
CA GLY A 50 2.22 -1.69 1.59
C GLY A 50 1.59 -2.24 0.30
N LYS A 51 1.11 -1.36 -0.59
CA LYS A 51 0.56 -1.74 -1.90
C LYS A 51 1.63 -2.37 -2.80
N ILE A 52 2.82 -1.80 -2.87
CA ILE A 52 3.95 -2.35 -3.65
C ILE A 52 4.36 -3.71 -3.11
N ALA A 53 4.52 -3.84 -1.78
CA ALA A 53 4.86 -5.11 -1.15
C ALA A 53 3.80 -6.18 -1.43
N TYR A 54 2.51 -5.81 -1.39
CA TYR A 54 1.42 -6.73 -1.74
C TYR A 54 1.52 -7.20 -3.19
N ARG A 55 1.73 -6.30 -4.16
CA ARG A 55 1.89 -6.68 -5.58
C ARG A 55 3.08 -7.63 -5.79
N LEU A 56 4.21 -7.35 -5.14
CA LEU A 56 5.39 -8.21 -5.22
C LEU A 56 5.15 -9.59 -4.58
N LEU A 57 4.41 -9.63 -3.47
CA LEU A 57 3.98 -10.88 -2.87
C LEU A 57 3.06 -11.69 -3.80
N SER A 58 2.06 -11.03 -4.41
CA SER A 58 1.15 -11.66 -5.38
C SER A 58 1.92 -12.29 -6.53
N VAL A 59 2.81 -11.54 -7.18
CA VAL A 59 3.65 -12.06 -8.28
C VAL A 59 4.47 -13.27 -7.83
N LYS A 60 5.11 -13.19 -6.66
CA LYS A 60 5.91 -14.30 -6.11
C LYS A 60 5.10 -15.57 -5.84
N LEU A 61 3.86 -15.43 -5.42
CA LEU A 61 2.97 -16.58 -5.22
C LEU A 61 2.50 -17.15 -6.57
N LEU A 62 2.23 -16.30 -7.55
CA LEU A 62 1.77 -16.73 -8.86
C LEU A 62 2.84 -17.49 -9.65
N THR A 63 4.11 -17.10 -9.53
CA THR A 63 5.23 -17.84 -10.15
C THR A 63 5.35 -19.29 -9.68
N LEU A 64 4.67 -19.67 -8.59
CA LEU A 64 4.65 -21.06 -8.10
C LEU A 64 3.68 -21.94 -8.87
N ASN A 65 2.69 -21.34 -9.51
CA ASN A 65 1.73 -22.04 -10.33
C ASN A 65 2.24 -22.14 -11.80
N GLY A 66 3.47 -21.72 -12.09
CA GLY A 66 4.11 -21.82 -13.41
C GLY A 66 4.43 -20.46 -14.04
N ASP A 67 4.81 -20.50 -15.32
CA ASP A 67 5.14 -19.29 -16.08
C ASP A 67 3.91 -18.36 -16.19
N MET A 68 4.10 -17.11 -15.79
CA MET A 68 3.07 -16.09 -15.93
C MET A 68 2.93 -15.71 -17.40
N ASN A 69 1.85 -16.16 -18.06
CA ASN A 69 1.50 -15.70 -19.40
C ASN A 69 0.86 -14.29 -19.36
N ASP A 70 0.81 -13.62 -20.51
CA ASP A 70 0.30 -12.24 -20.64
C ASP A 70 -1.15 -12.10 -20.14
N ASP A 71 -1.97 -13.15 -20.26
CA ASP A 71 -3.36 -13.14 -19.80
C ASP A 71 -3.46 -13.20 -18.26
N THR A 72 -2.58 -13.96 -17.60
CA THR A 72 -2.45 -13.96 -16.14
C THR A 72 -2.06 -12.56 -15.65
N TYR A 73 -1.10 -11.92 -16.31
CA TYR A 73 -0.71 -10.53 -15.99
C TYR A 73 -1.88 -9.54 -16.14
N LYS A 74 -2.69 -9.65 -17.21
CA LYS A 74 -3.86 -8.77 -17.41
C LYS A 74 -4.90 -8.92 -16.31
N VAL A 75 -5.23 -10.16 -15.93
CA VAL A 75 -6.19 -10.42 -14.84
C VAL A 75 -5.67 -9.85 -13.51
N HIS A 76 -4.36 -9.94 -13.23
CA HIS A 76 -3.77 -9.34 -12.02
C HIS A 76 -3.68 -7.81 -12.05
N GLY A 77 -3.43 -7.23 -13.22
CA GLY A 77 -3.49 -5.78 -13.42
C GLY A 77 -4.89 -5.23 -13.12
N LEU A 78 -5.94 -5.96 -13.52
CA LEU A 78 -7.34 -5.61 -13.25
C LEU A 78 -7.73 -5.78 -11.77
N LEU A 79 -7.22 -6.83 -11.11
CA LEU A 79 -7.47 -7.10 -9.68
C LEU A 79 -6.64 -6.21 -8.74
N THR A 80 -5.76 -5.36 -9.29
CA THR A 80 -4.96 -4.42 -8.50
C THR A 80 -5.10 -2.98 -9.03
N PRO A 81 -6.30 -2.39 -9.02
CA PRO A 81 -6.61 -1.21 -9.85
C PRO A 81 -6.10 0.12 -9.29
N ASP A 82 -5.54 0.16 -8.08
CA ASP A 82 -5.16 1.42 -7.44
C ASP A 82 -3.70 1.80 -7.75
N GLU A 83 -3.51 2.66 -8.75
CA GLU A 83 -2.35 3.53 -9.08
C GLU A 83 -1.69 3.27 -10.46
N PRO A 84 -1.28 4.34 -11.18
CA PRO A 84 -0.62 4.23 -12.48
C PRO A 84 0.66 3.40 -12.36
N GLU A 85 0.80 2.43 -13.25
CA GLU A 85 2.03 1.66 -13.41
C GLU A 85 3.19 2.59 -13.78
N THR A 86 3.95 3.03 -12.78
CA THR A 86 5.24 3.67 -13.03
C THR A 86 6.15 2.65 -13.71
N ALA A 87 7.03 3.10 -14.62
CA ALA A 87 7.99 2.20 -15.29
C ALA A 87 8.86 1.42 -14.28
N GLU A 88 9.12 2.02 -13.13
CA GLU A 88 9.82 1.42 -12.00
C GLU A 88 9.04 0.23 -11.38
N LEU A 89 7.73 0.38 -11.17
CA LEU A 89 6.89 -0.71 -10.65
C LEU A 89 6.81 -1.87 -11.64
N ARG A 90 6.72 -1.60 -12.95
CA ARG A 90 6.79 -2.64 -13.98
C ARG A 90 8.10 -3.40 -13.95
N ASN A 91 9.23 -2.69 -13.82
CA ASN A 91 10.54 -3.34 -13.71
C ASN A 91 10.67 -4.17 -12.42
N LEU A 92 10.17 -3.68 -11.28
CA LEU A 92 10.16 -4.43 -10.03
C LEU A 92 9.31 -5.70 -10.11
N LEU A 93 8.12 -5.63 -10.72
CA LEU A 93 7.24 -6.78 -10.90
C LEU A 93 7.85 -7.79 -11.87
N ARG A 94 8.42 -7.33 -12.98
CA ARG A 94 9.13 -8.16 -13.94
C ARG A 94 10.33 -8.88 -13.28
N ASN A 95 11.15 -8.15 -12.52
CA ASN A 95 12.30 -8.73 -11.80
C ASN A 95 11.86 -9.71 -10.70
N ALA A 96 10.75 -9.43 -10.01
CA ALA A 96 10.18 -10.34 -9.02
C ALA A 96 9.66 -11.63 -9.66
N ALA A 97 9.14 -11.57 -10.90
CA ALA A 97 8.72 -12.75 -11.65
C ALA A 97 9.89 -13.60 -12.15
N PHE A 98 11.04 -12.98 -12.46
CA PHE A 98 12.24 -13.69 -12.95
C PHE A 98 13.10 -14.33 -11.86
N THR A 99 12.96 -13.87 -10.62
CA THR A 99 13.59 -14.53 -9.47
C THR A 99 12.64 -15.62 -8.99
N THR A 100 13.14 -16.83 -8.74
CA THR A 100 12.38 -17.95 -8.16
C THR A 100 11.52 -17.49 -6.99
N GLY A 101 10.45 -18.22 -6.67
CA GLY A 101 9.44 -17.85 -5.67
C GLY A 101 9.97 -17.56 -4.25
N ASP A 102 11.27 -17.53 -4.02
CA ASP A 102 11.97 -17.03 -2.85
C ASP A 102 11.71 -15.54 -2.56
N GLY A 103 11.94 -15.16 -1.30
CA GLY A 103 11.77 -13.77 -0.85
C GLY A 103 10.33 -13.35 -0.57
N TRP A 104 9.33 -14.21 -0.82
CA TRP A 104 7.92 -13.93 -0.51
C TRP A 104 7.69 -13.57 0.97
N LYS A 105 8.43 -14.20 1.90
CA LYS A 105 8.36 -13.91 3.35
C LYS A 105 8.70 -12.45 3.68
N HIS A 106 9.63 -11.84 2.95
CA HIS A 106 9.98 -10.44 3.14
C HIS A 106 8.79 -9.54 2.83
N TRP A 107 8.17 -9.74 1.66
CA TRP A 107 7.01 -8.95 1.23
C TRP A 107 5.78 -9.19 2.11
N ALA A 108 5.52 -10.43 2.53
CA ALA A 108 4.45 -10.74 3.47
C ALA A 108 4.63 -10.02 4.82
N ARG A 109 5.86 -9.94 5.35
CA ARG A 109 6.15 -9.19 6.58
C ARG A 109 5.95 -7.69 6.38
N GLU A 110 6.31 -7.14 5.23
CA GLU A 110 6.10 -5.73 4.92
C GLU A 110 4.61 -5.37 4.83
N VAL A 111 3.79 -6.20 4.18
CA VAL A 111 2.33 -6.06 4.16
C VAL A 111 1.78 -6.06 5.58
N ARG A 112 2.18 -7.02 6.41
CA ARG A 112 1.76 -7.07 7.82
C ARG A 112 2.22 -5.83 8.59
N ARG A 113 3.47 -5.38 8.40
CA ARG A 113 4.02 -4.21 9.10
C ARG A 113 3.23 -2.95 8.80
N VAL A 114 2.81 -2.76 7.55
CA VAL A 114 2.03 -1.59 7.11
C VAL A 114 0.59 -1.66 7.61
N TYR A 115 -0.09 -2.78 7.43
CA TYR A 115 -1.53 -2.92 7.73
C TYR A 115 -1.82 -3.61 9.08
N LYS A 116 -0.84 -3.70 10.00
CA LYS A 116 -1.00 -4.42 11.29
C LYS A 116 -2.20 -3.96 12.12
N ASN A 117 -2.54 -2.67 12.01
CA ASN A 117 -3.62 -2.01 12.75
C ASN A 117 -4.94 -2.00 11.96
N GLU A 118 -4.97 -2.58 10.76
CA GLU A 118 -6.10 -2.56 9.83
C GLU A 118 -6.47 -4.01 9.46
N PRO A 119 -7.09 -4.77 10.40
CA PRO A 119 -7.32 -6.20 10.25
C PRO A 119 -8.27 -6.54 9.10
N THR A 120 -9.22 -5.66 8.79
CA THR A 120 -10.10 -5.79 7.62
C THR A 120 -9.29 -5.78 6.32
N ILE A 121 -8.34 -4.85 6.18
CA ILE A 121 -7.47 -4.81 4.99
C ILE A 121 -6.62 -6.07 4.89
N ILE A 122 -6.08 -6.58 6.00
CA ILE A 122 -5.30 -7.83 5.98
C ILE A 122 -6.15 -9.00 5.48
N LEU A 123 -7.40 -9.11 5.92
CA LEU A 123 -8.33 -10.15 5.47
C LEU A 123 -8.68 -9.98 3.99
N ASP A 124 -9.03 -8.77 3.54
CA ASP A 124 -9.33 -8.48 2.13
C ASP A 124 -8.13 -8.82 1.23
N ARG A 125 -6.92 -8.45 1.64
CA ARG A 125 -5.69 -8.76 0.90
C ARG A 125 -5.43 -10.27 0.87
N PHE A 126 -5.71 -10.99 1.95
CA PHE A 126 -5.59 -12.44 1.97
C PHE A 126 -6.59 -13.11 1.04
N GLU A 127 -7.86 -12.71 1.08
CA GLU A 127 -8.89 -13.20 0.17
C GLU A 127 -8.48 -12.98 -1.30
N MET A 128 -7.98 -11.79 -1.62
CA MET A 128 -7.52 -11.46 -2.96
C MET A 128 -6.32 -12.31 -3.39
N LEU A 129 -5.41 -12.71 -2.50
CA LEU A 129 -4.36 -13.68 -2.84
C LEU A 129 -4.94 -15.03 -3.25
N VAL A 130 -5.97 -15.51 -2.56
CA VAL A 130 -6.63 -16.79 -2.91
C VAL A 130 -7.33 -16.69 -4.25
N VAL A 131 -8.07 -15.60 -4.50
CA VAL A 131 -8.73 -15.31 -5.78
C VAL A 131 -7.69 -15.29 -6.91
N GLN A 132 -6.58 -14.60 -6.69
CA GLN A 132 -5.50 -14.49 -7.68
C GLN A 132 -4.85 -15.84 -8.00
N LEU A 133 -4.60 -16.66 -6.98
CA LEU A 133 -4.08 -18.02 -7.19
C LEU A 133 -5.07 -18.92 -7.92
N LYS A 134 -6.37 -18.80 -7.65
CA LYS A 134 -7.41 -19.55 -8.38
C LYS A 134 -7.51 -19.14 -9.85
N ALA A 135 -7.27 -17.87 -10.14
CA ALA A 135 -7.35 -17.32 -11.48
C ALA A 135 -6.16 -17.69 -12.39
N SER A 136 -5.08 -18.29 -11.85
CA SER A 136 -3.97 -18.74 -12.67
C SER A 136 -4.36 -19.92 -13.57
N ALA A 137 -3.69 -20.06 -14.72
CA ALA A 137 -3.95 -21.14 -15.67
C ALA A 137 -3.71 -22.54 -15.09
N ALA A 138 -2.78 -22.67 -14.12
CA ALA A 138 -2.55 -23.92 -13.41
C ALA A 138 -3.41 -24.01 -12.13
N PRO A 139 -3.76 -25.24 -11.70
CA PRO A 139 -4.40 -25.47 -10.41
C PRO A 139 -3.56 -24.95 -9.24
N VAL A 140 -4.23 -24.57 -8.15
CA VAL A 140 -3.54 -24.16 -6.91
C VAL A 140 -2.85 -25.38 -6.29
N SER A 141 -1.52 -25.41 -6.38
CA SER A 141 -0.69 -26.52 -5.90
C SER A 141 -0.65 -26.61 -4.37
N ASP A 142 -0.27 -27.79 -3.85
CA ASP A 142 -0.05 -28.00 -2.42
C ASP A 142 0.99 -27.04 -1.83
N GLU A 143 2.03 -26.72 -2.61
CA GLU A 143 3.05 -25.75 -2.24
C GLU A 143 2.46 -24.34 -2.08
N SER A 144 1.64 -23.90 -3.04
CA SER A 144 0.94 -22.62 -2.98
C SER A 144 0.01 -22.54 -1.76
N GLN A 145 -0.72 -23.62 -1.46
CA GLN A 145 -1.55 -23.70 -0.26
C GLN A 145 -0.71 -23.68 1.03
N GLY A 146 0.43 -24.36 1.07
CA GLY A 146 1.36 -24.32 2.20
C GLY A 146 1.89 -22.91 2.47
N ARG A 147 2.20 -22.15 1.41
CA ARG A 147 2.62 -20.75 1.55
C ARG A 147 1.49 -19.83 1.98
N LEU A 148 0.26 -20.06 1.53
CA LEU A 148 -0.92 -19.35 2.05
C LEU A 148 -1.08 -19.56 3.56
N VAL A 149 -0.88 -20.78 4.04
CA VAL A 149 -0.89 -21.10 5.49
C VAL A 149 0.19 -20.31 6.23
N GLU A 150 1.43 -20.27 5.71
CA GLU A 150 2.49 -19.50 6.36
C GLU A 150 2.23 -17.99 6.34
N ILE A 151 1.66 -17.45 5.25
CA ILE A 151 1.25 -16.05 5.18
C ILE A 151 0.15 -15.76 6.19
N ALA A 152 -0.86 -16.63 6.29
CA ALA A 152 -1.94 -16.51 7.26
C ALA A 152 -1.40 -16.48 8.69
N LYS A 153 -0.45 -17.35 9.03
CA LYS A 153 0.26 -17.34 10.32
C LYS A 153 1.00 -16.02 10.57
N LEU A 154 1.75 -15.51 9.58
CA LEU A 154 2.44 -14.23 9.68
C LEU A 154 1.46 -13.05 9.88
N TRP A 155 0.27 -13.15 9.31
CA TRP A 155 -0.73 -12.09 9.32
C TRP A 155 -1.70 -12.19 10.51
N GLY A 156 -1.65 -13.28 11.26
CA GLY A 156 -2.54 -13.54 12.40
C GLY A 156 -3.95 -13.96 11.98
N ILE A 157 -4.08 -14.58 10.80
CA ILE A 157 -5.35 -15.13 10.29
C ILE A 157 -5.47 -16.57 10.78
N GLY A 158 -6.61 -16.91 11.37
CA GLY A 158 -6.87 -18.26 11.89
C GLY A 158 -7.16 -19.29 10.78
N PRO A 159 -6.97 -20.59 11.06
CA PRO A 159 -7.16 -21.67 10.09
C PRO A 159 -8.58 -21.70 9.51
N GLU A 160 -9.60 -21.42 10.33
CA GLU A 160 -11.00 -21.41 9.87
C GLU A 160 -11.24 -20.40 8.75
N LYS A 161 -10.64 -19.20 8.84
CA LYS A 161 -10.77 -18.19 7.78
C LYS A 161 -10.05 -18.59 6.50
N VAL A 162 -8.91 -19.26 6.61
CA VAL A 162 -8.22 -19.79 5.43
C VAL A 162 -9.06 -20.85 4.72
N ARG A 163 -9.63 -21.79 5.48
CA ARG A 163 -10.54 -22.83 4.93
C ARG A 163 -11.79 -22.22 4.30
N GLU A 164 -12.37 -21.20 4.92
CA GLU A 164 -13.51 -20.45 4.38
C GLU A 164 -13.19 -19.84 3.01
N TYR A 165 -12.04 -19.16 2.86
CA TYR A 165 -11.64 -18.56 1.58
C TYR A 165 -11.33 -19.60 0.51
N LEU A 166 -10.68 -20.71 0.87
CA LEU A 166 -10.43 -21.81 -0.07
C LEU A 166 -11.74 -22.44 -0.55
N ALA A 167 -12.68 -22.68 0.36
CA ALA A 167 -14.00 -23.22 0.03
C ALA A 167 -14.80 -22.27 -0.86
N LYS A 168 -14.77 -20.96 -0.59
CA LYS A 168 -15.42 -19.92 -1.42
C LYS A 168 -14.92 -19.92 -2.87
N MET A 169 -13.66 -20.30 -3.08
CA MET A 169 -13.01 -20.37 -4.39
C MET A 169 -13.01 -21.78 -5.00
N GLU A 170 -13.76 -22.72 -4.40
CA GLU A 170 -13.84 -24.12 -4.84
C GLU A 170 -12.45 -24.77 -4.94
N ILE A 171 -11.56 -24.46 -4.00
CA ILE A 171 -10.23 -25.07 -3.87
C ILE A 171 -10.31 -26.16 -2.80
N GLN A 172 -9.96 -27.39 -3.17
CA GLN A 172 -9.86 -28.48 -2.20
C GLN A 172 -8.64 -28.23 -1.27
N PRO A 173 -8.83 -28.20 0.06
CA PRO A 173 -7.73 -28.01 0.99
C PRO A 173 -6.69 -29.14 0.89
N SER A 174 -5.42 -28.77 0.81
CA SER A 174 -4.31 -29.71 0.83
C SER A 174 -4.09 -30.29 2.23
N ALA A 175 -3.27 -31.35 2.32
CA ALA A 175 -2.88 -31.92 3.60
C ALA A 175 -2.23 -30.89 4.54
N ALA A 176 -1.49 -29.92 4.00
CA ALA A 176 -0.87 -28.85 4.78
C ALA A 176 -1.90 -27.89 5.42
N VAL A 177 -3.00 -27.63 4.73
CA VAL A 177 -4.12 -26.84 5.26
C VAL A 177 -4.95 -27.64 6.25
N ALA A 178 -5.13 -28.94 6.00
CA ALA A 178 -5.89 -29.83 6.89
C ALA A 178 -5.16 -30.13 8.21
N ALA A 179 -3.82 -30.18 8.19
CA ALA A 179 -2.99 -30.43 9.37
C ALA A 179 -2.78 -29.21 10.28
N TRP A 180 -3.26 -28.03 9.87
CA TRP A 180 -3.21 -26.79 10.64
C TRP A 180 -4.60 -26.39 11.13
#